data_AF-A0A0W0R1V7-F1
#
_entry.id   AF-A0A0W0R1V7-F1
#
_cell.length_a   1.000
_cell.length_b   1.000
_cell.length_c   1.000
_cell.angle_alpha   90.00
_cell.angle_beta   90.00
_cell.angle_gamma   90.00
#
_symmetry.space_group_name_H-M   'P 1'
#
loop_
_entity.id
_entity.type
_entity.pdbx_description
1 polymer ?
#
loop_
_entity_poly.entity_id
_entity_poly.type
_entity_poly.pdbx_seq_one_letter_code
_entity_poly.pdbx_strand_id
1 'polypeptide(L)' 'MNKDIFQGSWEEVKGKMKKTWGKLTDDDLDVIEGNQQEIYGKLQKHYGYTREEAEKAVKDFTDL' A
#
# COMPACT_ATOMS: atom_id res chain seq x y z
N MET A 1 0.96 7.25 17.48
CA MET A 1 0.71 8.20 16.39
C MET A 1 0.60 7.39 15.12
N ASN A 2 -0.59 7.29 14.54
CA ASN A 2 -0.73 6.69 13.21
C ASN A 2 -0.14 7.69 12.22
N LYS A 3 0.95 7.30 11.57
CA LYS A 3 1.52 8.06 10.46
C LYS A 3 0.70 7.73 9.23
N ASP A 4 0.00 8.71 8.69
CA ASP A 4 -0.53 8.62 7.34
C ASP A 4 0.67 8.50 6.39
N ILE A 5 0.81 7.32 5.78
CA ILE A 5 1.80 6.96 4.77
C ILE A 5 1.45 7.64 3.45
N PHE A 6 0.17 7.70 3.09
CA PHE A 6 -0.29 8.23 1.81
C PHE A 6 -0.88 9.63 1.96
N GLN A 7 -0.46 10.54 1.08
CA GLN A 7 -1.00 11.89 0.99
C GLN A 7 -2.08 11.97 -0.10
N GLY A 8 -3.16 12.71 0.15
CA GLY A 8 -4.25 12.94 -0.82
C GLY A 8 -5.55 12.21 -0.49
N SER A 9 -6.52 12.25 -1.41
CA SER A 9 -7.79 11.55 -1.26
C SER A 9 -7.57 10.04 -1.35
N TRP A 10 -8.23 9.27 -0.47
CA TRP A 10 -8.11 7.81 -0.46
C TRP A 10 -8.51 7.18 -1.79
N GLU A 11 -9.55 7.68 -2.46
CA GLU A 11 -9.98 7.17 -3.78
C GLU A 11 -8.88 7.31 -4.86
N GLU A 12 -8.12 8.41 -4.82
CA GLU A 12 -7.00 8.63 -5.74
C GLU A 12 -5.84 7.68 -5.42
N VAL A 13 -5.52 7.52 -4.13
CA VAL A 13 -4.51 6.58 -3.64
C VAL A 13 -4.89 5.15 -4.05
N LYS A 14 -6.11 4.71 -3.77
CA LYS A 14 -6.66 3.40 -4.14
C LYS A 14 -6.53 3.15 -5.64
N GLY A 15 -6.87 4.14 -6.47
CA GLY A 15 -6.70 4.07 -7.92
C GLY A 15 -5.25 3.89 -8.36
N LYS A 16 -4.30 4.62 -7.77
CA LYS A 16 -2.86 4.45 -8.01
C LYS A 16 -2.38 3.09 -7.52
N MET A 17 -2.80 2.65 -6.33
CA MET A 17 -2.43 1.36 -5.74
C MET A 17 -2.88 0.19 -6.61
N LYS A 18 -4.09 0.21 -7.16
CA LYS A 18 -4.56 -0.83 -8.11
C LYS A 18 -3.69 -0.90 -9.37
N LYS A 19 -3.21 0.25 -9.85
CA LYS A 19 -2.32 0.31 -11.03
C LYS A 19 -0.92 -0.21 -10.71
N THR A 20 -0.36 0.16 -9.56
CA THR A 20 0.99 -0.25 -9.14
C THR A 20 1.03 -1.70 -8.67
N TRP A 21 0.03 -2.11 -7.89
CA TRP A 21 -0.05 -3.41 -7.24
C TRP A 21 -1.34 -4.15 -7.62
N GLY A 22 -1.47 -4.53 -8.88
CA GLY A 22 -2.66 -5.23 -9.41
C GLY A 22 -2.99 -6.60 -8.78
N LYS A 23 -2.16 -7.15 -7.89
CA LYS A 23 -2.47 -8.36 -7.10
C LYS A 23 -3.16 -8.05 -5.77
N LEU A 24 -3.20 -6.78 -5.36
CA LEU A 24 -4.00 -6.35 -4.21
C LEU A 24 -5.47 -6.30 -4.62
N THR A 25 -6.31 -6.93 -3.80
CA THR A 25 -7.76 -6.94 -3.99
C THR A 25 -8.40 -5.69 -3.42
N ASP A 26 -9.68 -5.45 -3.76
CA ASP A 26 -10.44 -4.37 -3.14
C ASP A 26 -10.50 -4.50 -1.61
N ASP A 27 -10.67 -5.71 -1.09
CA ASP A 27 -10.64 -5.98 0.35
C ASP A 27 -9.28 -5.65 0.99
N ASP A 28 -8.17 -5.90 0.27
CA ASP A 28 -6.84 -5.53 0.76
C ASP A 28 -6.69 -4.01 0.85
N LEU A 29 -7.22 -3.28 -0.13
CA LEU A 29 -7.20 -1.83 -0.14
C LEU A 29 -8.05 -1.26 0.99
N ASP A 30 -9.25 -1.77 1.21
CA ASP A 30 -10.15 -1.31 2.28
C ASP A 30 -9.53 -1.56 3.68
N VAL A 31 -8.77 -2.63 3.85
CA VAL A 31 -7.98 -2.87 5.07
C VAL A 31 -6.86 -1.83 5.22
N ILE A 32 -6.18 -1.48 4.12
CA ILE A 32 -5.11 -0.46 4.11
C ILE A 32 -5.69 0.94 4.36
N GLU A 33 -6.93 1.23 3.96
CA GLU A 33 -7.62 2.49 4.27
C GLU A 33 -7.73 2.70 5.78
N GLY A 34 -8.19 1.66 6.49
CA GLY A 34 -8.34 1.71 7.95
C GLY A 34 -7.01 1.69 8.70
N ASN A 35 -5.99 1.04 8.13
CA ASN A 35 -4.63 1.04 8.67
C ASN A 35 -3.59 0.95 7.56
N GLN A 36 -3.02 2.10 7.19
CA GLN A 36 -2.07 2.18 6.07
C GLN A 36 -0.82 1.33 6.26
N GLN A 37 -0.44 0.98 7.50
CA GLN A 37 0.70 0.10 7.78
C GLN A 37 0.46 -1.35 7.31
N GLU A 38 -0.79 -1.77 7.12
CA GLU A 38 -1.11 -3.10 6.61
C GLU A 38 -0.54 -3.34 5.21
N ILE A 39 -0.25 -2.27 4.45
CA ILE A 39 0.32 -2.40 3.11
C ILE A 39 1.58 -3.25 3.09
N TYR A 40 2.45 -3.15 4.09
CA TYR A 40 3.67 -3.94 4.15
C TYR A 40 3.34 -5.43 4.24
N GLY A 41 2.39 -5.80 5.11
CA GLY A 41 1.92 -7.18 5.24
C GLY A 41 1.25 -7.70 3.97
N LYS A 42 0.44 -6.86 3.31
CA LYS A 42 -0.21 -7.21 2.04
C LYS A 42 0.81 -7.42 0.93
N LEU A 43 1.83 -6.57 0.82
CA LEU A 43 2.91 -6.72 -0.16
C LEU A 43 3.71 -8.01 0.09
N GLN A 44 4.08 -8.30 1.33
CA GLN A 44 4.74 -9.57 1.68
C GLN A 44 3.87 -10.77 1.30
N LYS A 45 2.56 -10.75 1.61
CA LYS A 45 1.64 -11.85 1.34
C LYS A 45 1.36 -12.09 -0.14
N HIS A 46 1.11 -11.03 -0.93
CA HIS A 46 0.67 -11.15 -2.33
C HIS A 46 1.84 -11.19 -3.32
N TYR A 47 2.98 -10.60 -2.95
CA TYR A 47 4.16 -10.50 -3.80
C TYR A 47 5.37 -11.28 -3.30
N GLY A 48 5.36 -11.76 -2.06
CA GLY A 48 6.50 -12.47 -1.47
C GLY A 48 7.65 -11.53 -1.11
N TYR A 49 7.40 -10.22 -1.03
CA TYR A 49 8.44 -9.24 -0.70
C TYR A 49 9.01 -9.51 0.69
N THR A 50 10.29 -9.23 0.84
CA THR A 50 10.92 -9.04 2.14
C THR A 50 10.43 -7.72 2.76
N ARG A 51 10.75 -7.51 4.04
CA ARG A 51 10.43 -6.25 4.71
C ARG A 51 11.03 -5.04 3.99
N GLU A 52 12.29 -5.14 3.58
CA GLU A 52 13.02 -4.07 2.90
C GLU A 52 12.44 -3.77 1.52
N GLU A 53 12.04 -4.81 0.76
CA GLU A 53 11.39 -4.64 -0.53
C GLU A 53 10.00 -4.00 -0.41
N ALA A 54 9.23 -4.38 0.62
CA ALA A 54 7.95 -3.75 0.90
C ALA A 54 8.13 -2.28 1.32
N GLU A 55 9.08 -1.99 2.21
CA GLU A 55 9.43 -0.62 2.60
C GLU A 55 9.85 0.24 1.41
N LYS A 56 10.71 -0.31 0.54
CA LYS A 56 11.14 0.34 -0.69
C LYS A 56 9.97 0.57 -1.65
N ALA A 57 9.12 -0.43 -1.87
CA ALA A 57 7.97 -0.31 -2.78
C ALA A 57 6.98 0.77 -2.30
N VAL A 58 6.73 0.84 -1.00
CA VAL A 58 5.86 1.88 -0.42
C VAL A 58 6.50 3.25 -0.52
N LYS A 59 7.79 3.37 -0.24
CA LYS A 59 8.52 4.64 -0.41
C LYS A 59 8.53 5.11 -1.86
N ASP A 60 8.82 4.21 -2.79
CA ASP A 60 8.79 4.48 -4.24
C ASP A 60 7.38 4.93 -4.68
N PHE A 61 6.32 4.42 -4.03
CA PHE A 61 4.95 4.83 -4.27
C PHE A 61 4.62 6.22 -3.70
N THR A 62 5.14 6.56 -2.52
CA THR A 62 4.87 7.87 -1.88
C THR A 62 5.66 9.01 -2.52
N ASP A 63 6.76 8.70 -3.20
CA ASP A 63 7.62 9.68 -3.88
C ASP A 63 7.15 10.02 -5.33
N LEU A 64 6.06 9.39 -5.81
CA LEU A 64 5.44 9.58 -7.15
C LEU A 64 4.41 10.72 -7.20
#